data_AF-A0AAV7M735-F1
#
_entry.id   AF-A0AAV7M735-F1
#
_cell.length_a   1.000
_cell.length_b   1.000
_cell.length_c   1.000
_cell.angle_alpha   90.00
_cell.angle_beta   90.00
_cell.angle_gamma   90.00
#
_symmetry.space_group_name_H-M   'P 1'
#
loop_
_entity.id
_entity.type
_entity.pdbx_description
1 polymer ?
#
loop_
_entity_poly.entity_id
_entity_poly.type
_entity_poly.pdbx_seq_one_letter_code
_entity_poly.pdbx_strand_id
1 'polypeptide(L)'
;MDTAESFFSPPDQSKESDEEALSIDIDSAGSSAASIWRSNELTCRRKLIDSQLSNVCNQGGTYRGKQLDDREGAGELQWDYTATQQTYSKIYIADDLSISPMAGLPEQAGPSSLELIYCTMVYNHEQAQKDSRKAKIANKQVQSLIKRLVKSCHDISTCITTMETRTNVLETEVKAAVKQSAVQELQISDIQWKLEDAENHQRHNNVQILGLAEGLEGQVTRAYIVSLLKKAFPDLVGWNWEMEIQRAHRFPI
;
A
#
# COMPACT_ATOMS: atom_id res chain seq x y z
N MET A 1 1.58 46.80 33.90
CA MET A 1 2.70 47.14 33.02
C MET A 1 3.35 45.84 32.60
N ASP A 2 3.14 45.22 31.44
CA ASP A 2 2.36 45.52 30.26
C ASP A 2 2.03 44.18 29.58
N THR A 3 0.74 43.99 29.31
CA THR A 3 0.08 43.40 28.13
C THR A 3 0.94 42.71 27.05
N ALA A 4 0.55 41.49 26.64
CA ALA A 4 0.30 41.16 25.23
C ALA A 4 -0.35 39.77 25.08
N GLU A 5 -1.67 39.74 25.01
CA GLU A 5 -2.47 38.66 24.41
C GLU A 5 -2.42 38.80 22.87
N SER A 6 -2.26 37.68 22.15
CA SER A 6 -2.61 37.58 20.72
C SER A 6 -3.06 36.14 20.47
N PHE A 7 -4.37 35.85 20.45
CA PHE A 7 -5.27 35.91 19.29
C PHE A 7 -4.69 35.31 18.00
N PHE A 8 -4.91 34.01 17.82
CA PHE A 8 -4.85 33.35 16.51
C PHE A 8 -6.28 32.97 16.10
N SER A 9 -6.82 33.67 15.12
CA SER A 9 -8.04 33.28 14.39
C SER A 9 -7.66 32.38 13.20
N PRO A 10 -8.47 31.35 12.89
CA PRO A 10 -8.26 30.51 11.70
C PRO A 10 -8.80 31.21 10.44
N PRO A 11 -8.26 30.88 9.24
CA PRO A 11 -8.76 31.45 8.00
C PRO A 11 -10.05 30.76 7.53
N ASP A 12 -11.03 31.60 7.27
CA ASP A 12 -12.26 31.34 6.53
C ASP A 12 -11.91 31.26 5.02
N GLN A 13 -12.31 30.18 4.36
CA GLN A 13 -12.36 30.11 2.89
C GLN A 13 -13.66 29.43 2.47
N SER A 14 -14.67 30.26 2.32
CA SER A 14 -15.90 29.97 1.61
C SER A 14 -15.78 30.34 0.14
N LYS A 15 -16.36 29.48 -0.71
CA LYS A 15 -17.01 29.76 -2.00
C LYS A 15 -16.18 30.42 -3.11
N GLU A 16 -15.93 29.65 -4.15
CA GLU A 16 -15.93 30.16 -5.52
C GLU A 16 -16.66 29.15 -6.41
N SER A 17 -17.74 29.65 -7.02
CA SER A 17 -18.65 28.96 -7.92
C SER A 17 -18.88 29.92 -9.07
N ASP A 18 -18.40 29.57 -10.27
CA ASP A 18 -18.76 30.18 -11.55
C ASP A 18 -18.65 29.04 -12.58
N GLU A 19 -19.76 28.60 -13.18
CA GLU A 19 -20.34 29.15 -14.41
C GLU A 19 -19.32 29.23 -15.57
N GLU A 20 -19.39 28.29 -16.52
CA GLU A 20 -19.26 28.66 -17.93
C GLU A 20 -19.74 27.56 -18.92
N ALA A 21 -20.59 28.04 -19.84
CA ALA A 21 -20.74 27.68 -21.24
C ALA A 21 -21.30 26.29 -21.64
N LEU A 22 -22.62 26.29 -21.86
CA LEU A 22 -23.27 25.52 -22.91
C LEU A 22 -22.67 25.88 -24.28
N SER A 23 -22.04 24.91 -24.94
CA SER A 23 -21.83 24.90 -26.40
C SER A 23 -22.77 23.86 -27.00
N ILE A 24 -23.86 24.34 -27.62
CA ILE A 24 -24.77 23.54 -28.43
C ILE A 24 -24.16 23.45 -29.83
N ASP A 25 -23.56 22.30 -30.16
CA ASP A 25 -23.16 21.99 -31.53
C ASP A 25 -24.38 21.51 -32.33
N ILE A 26 -24.86 22.42 -33.17
CA ILE A 26 -25.79 22.14 -34.28
C ILE A 26 -24.95 21.51 -35.38
N ASP A 27 -24.83 20.17 -35.42
CA ASP A 27 -24.36 19.44 -36.62
C ASP A 27 -24.71 17.93 -36.65
N SER A 28 -25.75 17.49 -35.91
CA SER A 28 -26.08 16.06 -35.78
C SER A 28 -27.13 15.52 -36.79
N ALA A 29 -27.64 16.31 -37.73
CA ALA A 29 -28.71 15.83 -38.62
C ALA A 29 -28.24 15.40 -40.04
N GLY A 30 -27.10 15.91 -40.52
CA GLY A 30 -26.62 15.63 -41.89
C GLY A 30 -25.82 14.33 -42.08
N SER A 31 -25.26 13.78 -41.00
CA SER A 31 -24.34 12.63 -41.07
C SER A 31 -25.03 11.25 -40.96
N SER A 32 -26.28 11.21 -40.48
CA SER A 32 -26.97 9.94 -40.20
C SER A 32 -27.45 9.22 -41.47
N ALA A 33 -28.05 9.94 -42.43
CA ALA A 33 -28.61 9.31 -43.64
C ALA A 33 -27.52 8.73 -44.57
N ALA A 34 -26.42 9.46 -44.77
CA ALA A 34 -25.30 9.01 -45.60
C ALA A 34 -24.53 7.83 -44.97
N SER A 35 -24.45 7.79 -43.64
CA SER A 35 -23.83 6.68 -42.89
C SER A 35 -24.69 5.41 -42.92
N ILE A 36 -26.02 5.55 -42.85
CA ILE A 36 -26.97 4.44 -42.94
C ILE A 36 -26.98 3.84 -44.37
N TRP A 37 -26.93 4.67 -45.41
CA TRP A 37 -26.88 4.19 -46.80
C TRP A 37 -25.59 3.41 -47.10
N ARG A 38 -24.42 3.94 -46.69
CA ARG A 38 -23.14 3.22 -46.86
C ARG A 38 -23.07 1.92 -46.04
N SER A 39 -23.69 1.90 -44.85
CA SER A 39 -23.75 0.69 -44.03
C SER A 39 -24.60 -0.41 -44.68
N ASN A 40 -25.73 -0.05 -45.29
CA ASN A 40 -26.61 -1.02 -45.97
C ASN A 40 -26.00 -1.56 -47.26
N GLU A 41 -25.30 -0.72 -48.05
CA GLU A 41 -24.63 -1.15 -49.28
C GLU A 41 -23.46 -2.11 -48.99
N LEU A 42 -22.67 -1.83 -47.95
CA LEU A 42 -21.59 -2.72 -47.50
C LEU A 42 -22.13 -4.04 -46.92
N THR A 43 -23.29 -4.01 -46.24
CA THR A 43 -23.93 -5.21 -45.72
C THR A 43 -24.48 -6.11 -46.84
N CYS A 44 -25.03 -5.53 -47.90
CA CYS A 44 -25.47 -6.26 -49.10
C CYS A 44 -24.30 -6.87 -49.87
N ARG A 45 -23.19 -6.14 -50.03
CA ARG A 45 -21.98 -6.69 -50.67
C ARG A 45 -21.32 -7.80 -49.85
N ARG A 46 -21.31 -7.68 -48.52
CA ARG A 46 -20.78 -8.72 -47.62
C ARG A 46 -21.58 -10.01 -47.69
N LYS A 47 -22.92 -9.92 -47.71
CA LYS A 47 -23.80 -11.10 -47.88
C LYS A 47 -23.62 -11.79 -49.24
N LEU A 48 -23.31 -11.03 -50.30
CA LEU A 48 -23.02 -11.60 -51.62
C LEU A 48 -21.68 -12.36 -51.62
N ILE A 49 -20.66 -11.80 -50.96
CA ILE A 49 -19.35 -12.44 -50.82
C ILE A 49 -19.41 -13.67 -49.91
N ASP A 50 -20.10 -13.59 -48.77
CA ASP A 50 -20.27 -14.73 -47.85
C ASP A 50 -21.10 -15.87 -48.50
N SER A 51 -22.08 -15.53 -49.34
CA SER A 51 -22.84 -16.50 -50.16
C SER A 51 -21.96 -17.19 -51.21
N GLN A 52 -21.07 -16.43 -51.87
CA GLN A 52 -20.14 -16.96 -52.86
C GLN A 52 -19.05 -17.84 -52.23
N LEU A 53 -18.55 -17.48 -51.04
CA LEU A 53 -17.54 -18.25 -50.30
C LEU A 53 -18.13 -19.51 -49.66
N SER A 54 -19.37 -19.47 -49.17
CA SER A 54 -20.09 -20.65 -48.64
C SER A 54 -20.26 -21.75 -49.70
N ASN A 55 -20.48 -21.37 -50.97
CA ASN A 55 -20.58 -22.33 -52.07
C ASN A 55 -19.25 -23.01 -52.43
N VAL A 56 -18.10 -22.42 -52.06
CA VAL A 56 -16.76 -22.99 -52.32
C VAL A 56 -16.32 -23.94 -51.19
N CYS A 57 -16.79 -23.74 -49.96
CA CYS A 57 -16.42 -24.59 -48.81
C CYS A 57 -17.16 -25.94 -48.74
N ASN A 58 -18.20 -26.18 -49.54
CA ASN A 58 -18.95 -27.44 -49.53
C ASN A 58 -18.31 -28.58 -50.36
N GLN A 59 -17.10 -28.40 -50.90
CA GLN A 59 -16.35 -29.45 -51.60
C GLN A 59 -15.06 -29.88 -50.86
N GLY A 60 -15.01 -29.72 -49.55
CA GLY A 60 -13.90 -30.20 -48.71
C GLY A 60 -14.04 -31.67 -48.32
N GLY A 61 -13.32 -32.56 -49.02
CA GLY A 61 -13.19 -33.97 -48.66
C GLY A 61 -12.61 -34.17 -47.25
N THR A 62 -13.14 -35.15 -46.53
CA THR A 62 -12.68 -35.55 -45.19
C THR A 62 -11.35 -36.31 -45.28
N TYR A 63 -10.24 -35.67 -44.90
CA TYR A 63 -8.99 -36.38 -44.63
C TYR A 63 -8.96 -36.83 -43.18
N ARG A 64 -9.07 -38.15 -42.97
CA ARG A 64 -8.96 -38.79 -41.66
C ARG A 64 -7.51 -39.28 -41.47
N GLY A 65 -6.65 -38.44 -40.92
CA GLY A 65 -5.31 -38.85 -40.47
C GLY A 65 -5.41 -39.55 -39.12
N LYS A 66 -5.16 -40.86 -39.08
CA LYS A 66 -4.84 -41.58 -37.84
C LYS A 66 -3.34 -41.43 -37.61
N GLN A 67 -2.95 -40.82 -36.50
CA GLN A 67 -1.60 -40.95 -35.98
C GLN A 67 -1.66 -41.86 -34.76
N LEU A 68 -1.02 -43.02 -34.88
CA LEU A 68 -0.70 -43.93 -33.78
C LEU A 68 0.57 -43.39 -33.14
N ASP A 69 0.54 -43.09 -31.85
CA ASP A 69 1.76 -43.01 -31.04
C ASP A 69 1.47 -43.68 -29.70
N ASP A 70 2.01 -44.89 -29.56
CA ASP A 70 2.22 -45.58 -28.30
C ASP A 70 3.41 -44.91 -27.60
N ARG A 71 3.18 -44.16 -26.53
CA ARG A 71 4.09 -44.14 -25.37
C ARG A 71 3.49 -43.45 -24.16
N GLU A 72 3.66 -44.16 -23.05
CA GLU A 72 3.14 -43.89 -21.72
C GLU A 72 3.73 -42.64 -21.07
N GLY A 73 2.87 -41.90 -20.36
CA GLY A 73 3.24 -41.21 -19.13
C GLY A 73 3.83 -39.81 -19.26
N ALA A 74 2.98 -38.78 -19.11
CA ALA A 74 3.11 -37.75 -18.07
C ALA A 74 2.19 -36.55 -18.37
N GLY A 75 1.43 -36.13 -17.35
CA GLY A 75 1.06 -34.74 -17.09
C GLY A 75 0.23 -34.02 -18.15
N GLU A 76 -1.09 -34.04 -17.96
CA GLU A 76 -2.05 -33.17 -18.63
C GLU A 76 -1.78 -31.70 -18.22
N LEU A 77 -0.92 -31.02 -18.97
CA LEU A 77 -0.82 -29.56 -18.97
C LEU A 77 -1.71 -29.05 -20.09
N GLN A 78 -2.92 -28.64 -19.72
CA GLN A 78 -3.85 -27.95 -20.59
C GLN A 78 -3.29 -26.57 -20.92
N TRP A 79 -2.66 -26.46 -22.10
CA TRP A 79 -2.32 -25.17 -22.71
C TRP A 79 -3.47 -24.78 -23.64
N ASP A 80 -4.30 -23.83 -23.21
CA ASP A 80 -5.24 -23.15 -24.11
C ASP A 80 -4.44 -22.20 -25.03
N TYR A 81 -3.82 -22.78 -26.06
CA TYR A 81 -3.25 -22.04 -27.16
C TYR A 81 -4.40 -21.60 -28.07
N THR A 82 -4.94 -20.41 -27.83
CA THR A 82 -5.80 -19.73 -28.81
C THR A 82 -4.93 -19.27 -29.98
N ALA A 83 -4.60 -20.21 -30.86
CA ALA A 83 -4.11 -19.91 -32.19
C ALA A 83 -5.18 -19.09 -32.90
N THR A 84 -5.02 -17.77 -32.89
CA THR A 84 -5.73 -16.90 -33.82
C THR A 84 -5.30 -17.33 -35.21
N GLN A 85 -6.20 -18.00 -35.93
CA GLN A 85 -6.03 -18.38 -37.31
C GLN A 85 -5.79 -17.11 -38.15
N GLN A 86 -4.54 -16.73 -38.32
CA GLN A 86 -4.10 -16.07 -39.54
C GLN A 86 -3.88 -17.16 -40.58
N THR A 87 -4.98 -17.64 -41.15
CA THR A 87 -4.96 -18.32 -42.44
C THR A 87 -4.53 -17.30 -43.49
N TYR A 88 -3.22 -17.15 -43.65
CA TYR A 88 -2.67 -16.63 -44.90
C TYR A 88 -2.99 -17.66 -45.98
N SER A 89 -4.03 -17.41 -46.77
CA SER A 89 -4.20 -18.04 -48.06
C SER A 89 -3.04 -17.60 -48.96
N LYS A 90 -1.94 -18.35 -48.90
CA LYS A 90 -0.92 -18.35 -49.96
C LYS A 90 -1.64 -18.83 -51.22
N ILE A 91 -1.95 -17.91 -52.13
CA ILE A 91 -2.35 -18.25 -53.49
C ILE A 91 -1.10 -18.83 -54.15
N TYR A 92 -1.00 -20.16 -54.19
CA TYR A 92 -0.09 -20.82 -55.12
C TYR A 92 -0.75 -20.70 -56.50
N ILE A 93 -0.14 -19.93 -57.40
CA ILE A 93 -0.43 -20.04 -58.83
C ILE A 93 0.20 -21.36 -59.25
N ALA A 94 -0.61 -22.40 -59.35
CA ALA A 94 -0.20 -23.66 -59.95
C ALA A 94 -0.21 -23.46 -61.47
N ASP A 95 0.97 -23.26 -62.06
CA ASP A 95 1.20 -23.45 -63.49
C ASP A 95 1.24 -24.96 -63.75
N ASP A 96 0.08 -25.54 -64.11
CA ASP A 96 -0.09 -26.73 -64.96
C ASP A 96 -1.39 -27.47 -64.59
N LEU A 97 -2.43 -27.27 -65.40
CA LEU A 97 -3.58 -28.18 -65.48
C LEU A 97 -4.11 -28.17 -66.92
N SER A 98 -3.78 -29.22 -67.66
CA SER A 98 -4.41 -29.59 -68.93
C SER A 98 -5.88 -29.92 -68.72
N ILE A 99 -6.79 -29.15 -69.33
CA ILE A 99 -8.24 -29.36 -69.26
C ILE A 99 -8.73 -29.97 -70.57
N SER A 100 -9.40 -31.13 -70.46
CA SER A 100 -10.18 -31.79 -71.51
C SER A 100 -11.59 -31.18 -71.59
N PRO A 101 -12.22 -31.07 -72.78
CA PRO A 101 -13.42 -30.26 -72.96
C PRO A 101 -14.70 -31.09 -72.72
N MET A 102 -15.50 -30.68 -71.73
CA MET A 102 -16.90 -31.11 -71.60
C MET A 102 -17.80 -29.89 -71.41
N ALA A 103 -18.92 -29.95 -72.11
CA ALA A 103 -19.73 -28.84 -72.57
C ALA A 103 -20.61 -28.17 -71.50
N GLY A 104 -20.90 -26.89 -71.73
CA GLY A 104 -22.18 -26.27 -71.42
C GLY A 104 -22.38 -25.81 -69.98
N LEU A 105 -21.69 -24.74 -69.57
CA LEU A 105 -22.08 -23.90 -68.44
C LEU A 105 -21.99 -22.42 -68.86
N PRO A 106 -22.91 -21.56 -68.37
CA PRO A 106 -22.98 -20.18 -68.81
C PRO A 106 -21.71 -19.45 -68.42
N GLU A 107 -21.15 -18.76 -69.41
CA GLU A 107 -20.03 -17.84 -69.33
C GLU A 107 -20.40 -16.65 -68.42
N GLN A 108 -20.41 -16.88 -67.11
CA GLN A 108 -20.34 -15.81 -66.13
C GLN A 108 -18.87 -15.40 -66.07
N ALA A 109 -18.54 -14.32 -66.77
CA ALA A 109 -17.24 -13.66 -66.68
C ALA A 109 -16.91 -13.41 -65.20
N GLY A 110 -16.05 -14.26 -64.64
CA GLY A 110 -15.48 -14.04 -63.32
C GLY A 110 -14.75 -12.70 -63.32
N PRO A 111 -14.68 -12.00 -62.17
CA PRO A 111 -13.95 -10.74 -62.07
C PRO A 111 -12.53 -10.94 -62.61
N SER A 112 -12.07 -9.98 -63.42
CA SER A 112 -10.72 -10.08 -63.99
C SER A 112 -9.70 -10.19 -62.85
N SER A 113 -8.60 -10.92 -63.05
CA SER A 113 -7.55 -11.09 -62.03
C SER A 113 -7.10 -9.75 -61.40
N LEU A 114 -7.13 -8.68 -62.18
CA LEU A 114 -6.81 -7.31 -61.74
C LEU A 114 -7.84 -6.73 -60.74
N GLU A 115 -9.13 -7.03 -60.88
CA GLU A 115 -10.16 -6.57 -59.95
C GLU A 115 -10.02 -7.24 -58.58
N LEU A 116 -9.65 -8.52 -58.56
CA LEU A 116 -9.40 -9.25 -57.32
C LEU A 116 -8.16 -8.70 -56.59
N ILE A 117 -7.10 -8.37 -57.34
CA ILE A 117 -5.89 -7.74 -56.81
C ILE A 117 -6.23 -6.37 -56.20
N TYR A 118 -6.98 -5.53 -56.93
CA TYR A 118 -7.40 -4.21 -56.45
C TYR A 118 -8.26 -4.29 -55.18
N CYS A 119 -9.25 -5.18 -55.15
CA CYS A 119 -10.09 -5.38 -53.95
C CYS A 119 -9.27 -5.85 -52.75
N THR A 120 -8.29 -6.72 -52.96
CA THR A 120 -7.39 -7.19 -51.89
C THR A 120 -6.50 -6.05 -51.37
N MET A 121 -5.96 -5.21 -52.25
CA MET A 121 -5.16 -4.04 -51.86
C MET A 121 -5.98 -3.04 -51.04
N VAL A 122 -7.20 -2.72 -51.46
CA VAL A 122 -8.10 -1.80 -50.74
C VAL A 122 -8.48 -2.38 -49.38
N TYR A 123 -8.85 -3.66 -49.32
CA TYR A 123 -9.16 -4.33 -48.06
C TYR A 123 -7.98 -4.32 -47.08
N ASN A 124 -6.78 -4.66 -47.56
CA ASN A 124 -5.57 -4.65 -46.74
C ASN A 124 -5.23 -3.24 -46.27
N HIS A 125 -5.43 -2.22 -47.11
CA HIS A 125 -5.24 -0.82 -46.73
C HIS A 125 -6.22 -0.40 -45.62
N GLU A 126 -7.49 -0.76 -45.73
CA GLU A 126 -8.48 -0.48 -44.68
C GLU A 126 -8.16 -1.19 -43.36
N GLN A 127 -7.70 -2.44 -43.42
CA GLN A 127 -7.29 -3.16 -42.21
C GLN A 127 -6.07 -2.51 -41.56
N ALA A 128 -5.04 -2.18 -42.34
CA ALA A 128 -3.88 -1.45 -41.85
C ALA A 128 -4.26 -0.10 -41.21
N GLN A 129 -5.25 0.62 -41.77
CA GLN A 129 -5.78 1.83 -41.15
C GLN A 129 -6.51 1.55 -39.83
N LYS A 130 -7.34 0.50 -39.77
CA LYS A 130 -8.04 0.11 -38.53
C LYS A 130 -7.05 -0.27 -37.43
N ASP A 131 -6.03 -1.04 -37.78
CA ASP A 131 -4.99 -1.47 -36.83
C ASP A 131 -4.11 -0.30 -36.40
N SER A 132 -3.77 0.63 -37.30
CA SER A 132 -3.10 1.89 -36.95
C SER A 132 -3.92 2.73 -35.96
N ARG A 133 -5.25 2.81 -36.14
CA ARG A 133 -6.15 3.52 -35.21
C ARG A 133 -6.21 2.84 -33.85
N LYS A 134 -6.35 1.51 -33.81
CA LYS A 134 -6.33 0.73 -32.55
C LYS A 134 -5.01 0.91 -31.80
N ALA A 135 -3.87 0.83 -32.52
CA ALA A 135 -2.55 1.05 -31.94
C ALA A 135 -2.40 2.46 -31.35
N LYS A 136 -2.92 3.50 -32.03
CA LYS A 136 -2.92 4.88 -31.51
C LYS A 136 -3.75 5.02 -30.23
N ILE A 137 -4.91 4.36 -30.14
CA ILE A 137 -5.75 4.38 -28.94
C ILE A 137 -5.04 3.66 -27.78
N ALA A 138 -4.50 2.46 -28.03
CA ALA A 138 -3.76 1.70 -27.04
C ALA A 138 -2.55 2.49 -26.52
N ASN A 139 -1.79 3.15 -27.41
CA ASN A 139 -0.66 3.99 -27.00
C ASN A 139 -1.12 5.16 -26.11
N LYS A 140 -2.22 5.84 -26.43
CA LYS A 140 -2.78 6.89 -25.57
C LYS A 140 -3.15 6.36 -24.17
N GLN A 141 -3.71 5.16 -24.08
CA GLN A 141 -4.03 4.52 -22.80
C GLN A 141 -2.77 4.15 -22.01
N VAL A 142 -1.77 3.57 -22.67
CA VAL A 142 -0.48 3.26 -22.03
C VAL A 142 0.18 4.53 -21.51
N GLN A 143 0.18 5.62 -22.27
CA GLN A 143 0.73 6.91 -21.85
C GLN A 143 0.00 7.50 -20.64
N SER A 144 -1.33 7.37 -20.56
CA SER A 144 -2.08 7.86 -19.39
C SER A 144 -1.81 7.02 -18.14
N LEU A 145 -1.67 5.69 -18.29
CA LEU A 145 -1.27 4.80 -17.19
C LEU A 145 0.14 5.08 -16.71
N ILE A 146 1.10 5.29 -17.62
CA ILE A 146 2.48 5.67 -17.26
C ILE A 146 2.48 6.99 -16.49
N LYS A 147 1.74 8.01 -16.95
CA LYS A 147 1.63 9.28 -16.22
C LYS A 147 1.06 9.12 -14.81
N ARG A 148 0.03 8.29 -14.66
CA ARG A 148 -0.56 7.97 -13.34
C ARG A 148 0.44 7.25 -12.44
N LEU A 149 1.18 6.29 -12.98
CA LEU A 149 2.17 5.53 -12.22
C LEU A 149 3.31 6.44 -11.77
N VAL A 150 3.86 7.27 -12.66
CA VAL A 150 4.92 8.24 -12.34
C VAL A 150 4.46 9.20 -11.24
N LYS A 151 3.23 9.72 -11.34
CA LYS A 151 2.65 10.56 -10.29
C LYS A 151 2.58 9.81 -8.95
N SER A 152 2.04 8.59 -8.94
CA SER A 152 1.96 7.78 -7.73
C SER A 152 3.33 7.47 -7.13
N CYS A 153 4.34 7.18 -7.94
CA CYS A 153 5.71 6.95 -7.47
C CYS A 153 6.30 8.23 -6.84
N HIS A 154 6.02 9.40 -7.43
CA HIS A 154 6.44 10.68 -6.87
C HIS A 154 5.76 10.97 -5.52
N ASP A 155 4.44 10.75 -5.42
CA ASP A 155 3.67 10.92 -4.18
C ASP A 155 4.20 10.00 -3.07
N ILE A 156 4.53 8.73 -3.40
CA ILE A 156 5.14 7.81 -2.45
C ILE A 156 6.54 8.27 -2.05
N SER A 157 7.36 8.73 -3.00
CA SER A 157 8.71 9.22 -2.71
C SER A 157 8.69 10.40 -1.74
N THR A 158 7.78 11.36 -1.94
CA THR A 158 7.64 12.52 -1.04
C THR A 158 7.14 12.12 0.35
N CYS A 159 6.21 11.15 0.41
CA CYS A 159 5.77 10.57 1.67
C CYS A 159 6.93 9.90 2.43
N ILE A 160 7.75 9.10 1.74
CA ILE A 160 8.92 8.43 2.33
C ILE A 160 9.90 9.47 2.89
N THR A 161 10.28 10.49 2.13
CA THR A 161 11.19 11.55 2.62
C THR A 161 10.61 12.28 3.84
N THR A 162 9.30 12.49 3.89
CA THR A 162 8.63 13.10 5.05
C THR A 162 8.66 12.16 6.26
N MET A 163 8.50 10.86 6.06
CA MET A 163 8.61 9.87 7.12
C MET A 163 10.05 9.76 7.65
N GLU A 164 11.05 9.76 6.77
CA GLU A 164 12.47 9.71 7.14
C GLU A 164 12.89 10.92 7.98
N THR A 165 12.47 12.12 7.58
CA THR A 165 12.75 13.34 8.35
C THR A 165 12.11 13.32 9.73
N ARG A 166 10.85 12.87 9.84
CA ARG A 166 10.16 12.70 11.13
C ARG A 166 10.84 11.66 12.02
N THR A 167 11.26 10.52 11.45
CA THR A 167 11.98 9.48 12.20
C THR A 167 13.31 10.01 12.73
N ASN A 168 14.06 10.76 11.93
CA ASN A 168 15.33 11.37 12.37
C ASN A 168 15.12 12.32 13.56
N VAL A 169 14.08 13.16 13.52
CA VAL A 169 13.74 14.05 14.65
C VAL A 169 13.42 13.24 15.91
N LEU A 170 12.55 12.24 15.80
CA LEU A 170 12.17 11.38 16.93
C LEU A 170 13.37 10.64 17.52
N GLU A 171 14.29 10.14 16.69
CA GLU A 171 15.52 9.50 17.17
C GLU A 171 16.41 10.47 17.96
N THR A 172 16.50 11.73 17.52
CA THR A 172 17.28 12.73 18.26
C THR A 172 16.63 13.10 19.59
N GLU A 173 15.31 13.23 19.64
CA GLU A 173 14.56 13.51 20.87
C GLU A 173 14.66 12.37 21.88
N VAL A 174 14.51 11.12 21.43
CA VAL A 174 14.67 9.93 22.28
C VAL A 174 16.08 9.86 22.85
N LYS A 175 17.12 10.11 22.04
CA LYS A 175 18.51 10.15 22.52
C LYS A 175 18.73 11.25 23.58
N ALA A 176 18.09 12.41 23.42
CA ALA A 176 18.17 13.49 24.40
C ALA A 176 17.44 13.12 25.70
N ALA A 177 16.24 12.56 25.62
CA ALA A 177 15.44 12.13 26.76
C ALA A 177 16.15 11.04 27.58
N VAL A 178 16.76 10.03 26.93
CA VAL A 178 17.52 8.98 27.61
C VAL A 178 18.71 9.57 28.38
N LYS A 179 19.44 10.51 27.78
CA LYS A 179 20.55 11.20 28.48
C LYS A 179 20.05 11.98 29.70
N GLN A 180 18.91 12.66 29.58
CA GLN A 180 18.32 13.40 30.69
C GLN A 180 17.86 12.46 31.81
N SER A 181 17.25 11.32 31.49
CA SER A 181 16.85 10.30 32.47
C SER A 181 18.04 9.79 33.28
N ALA A 182 19.15 9.47 32.60
CA ALA A 182 20.37 9.02 33.27
C ALA A 182 20.93 10.07 34.24
N VAL A 183 20.88 11.36 33.88
CA VAL A 183 21.30 12.45 34.78
C VAL A 183 20.37 12.55 36.00
N GLN A 184 19.06 12.42 35.80
CA GLN A 184 18.09 12.47 36.90
C GLN A 184 18.22 11.27 37.85
N GLU A 185 18.50 10.08 37.33
CA GLU A 185 18.76 8.88 38.14
C GLU A 185 19.98 9.07 39.06
N LEU A 186 21.05 9.66 38.53
CA LEU A 186 22.23 10.00 39.34
C LEU A 186 21.91 11.03 40.43
N GLN A 187 21.11 12.05 40.12
CA GLN A 187 20.68 13.06 41.09
C GLN A 187 19.81 12.45 42.20
N ILE A 188 18.88 11.57 41.84
CA ILE A 188 18.03 10.86 42.80
C ILE A 188 18.90 9.98 43.71
N SER A 189 19.86 9.26 43.15
CA SER A 189 20.77 8.41 43.93
C SER A 189 21.62 9.22 44.90
N ASP A 190 22.15 10.37 44.49
CA ASP A 190 22.90 11.28 45.37
C ASP A 190 22.03 11.85 46.50
N ILE A 191 20.79 12.25 46.21
CA ILE A 191 19.84 12.73 47.21
C ILE A 191 19.48 11.61 48.20
N GLN A 192 19.27 10.38 47.72
CA GLN A 192 18.98 9.23 48.58
C GLN A 192 20.15 8.96 49.54
N TRP A 193 21.39 8.99 49.05
CA TRP A 193 22.57 8.80 49.89
C TRP A 193 22.69 9.90 50.95
N LYS A 194 22.48 11.16 50.58
CA LYS A 194 22.47 12.30 51.53
C LYS A 194 21.36 12.18 52.58
N LEU A 195 20.19 11.68 52.18
CA LEU A 195 19.06 11.47 53.09
C LEU A 195 19.39 10.37 54.10
N GLU A 196 19.94 9.25 53.64
CA GLU A 196 20.35 8.13 54.48
C GLU A 196 21.45 8.56 55.47
N ASP A 197 22.44 9.31 55.02
CA ASP A 197 23.49 9.85 55.88
C ASP A 197 22.93 10.80 56.95
N ALA A 198 22.08 11.74 56.54
CA ALA A 198 21.42 12.67 57.46
C ALA A 198 20.52 11.95 58.48
N GLU A 199 19.78 10.94 58.04
CA GLU A 199 18.92 10.13 58.89
C GLU A 199 19.73 9.30 59.89
N ASN A 200 20.81 8.66 59.43
CA ASN A 200 21.73 7.92 60.29
C ASN A 200 22.41 8.83 61.31
N HIS A 201 22.84 10.03 60.89
CA HIS A 201 23.42 11.01 61.79
C HIS A 201 22.42 11.48 62.85
N GLN A 202 21.17 11.71 62.46
CA GLN A 202 20.10 12.10 63.40
C GLN A 202 19.71 10.97 64.37
N ARG A 203 19.78 9.71 63.92
CA ARG A 203 19.40 8.53 64.71
C ARG A 203 20.55 7.93 65.51
N HIS A 204 21.79 8.35 65.30
CA HIS A 204 22.97 7.77 65.94
C HIS A 204 22.89 7.76 67.48
N ASN A 205 22.24 8.75 68.08
CA ASN A 205 22.10 8.87 69.53
C ASN A 205 20.77 8.29 70.07
N ASN A 206 19.96 7.67 69.20
CA ASN A 206 18.68 7.09 69.58
C ASN A 206 18.85 5.59 69.81
N VAL A 207 18.47 5.12 71.00
CA VAL A 207 18.44 3.70 71.35
C VAL A 207 16.99 3.22 71.36
N GLN A 208 16.69 2.16 70.60
CA GLN A 208 15.39 1.49 70.64
C GLN A 208 15.44 0.30 71.59
N ILE A 209 14.52 0.27 72.55
CA ILE A 209 14.35 -0.85 73.49
C ILE A 209 13.07 -1.59 73.08
N LEU A 210 13.23 -2.84 72.64
CA LEU A 210 12.14 -3.69 72.18
C LEU A 210 11.69 -4.67 73.28
N GLY A 211 10.44 -5.12 73.22
CA GLY A 211 9.91 -6.15 74.12
C GLY A 211 9.43 -5.67 75.50
N LEU A 212 9.31 -4.35 75.71
CA LEU A 212 8.70 -3.80 76.92
C LEU A 212 7.18 -3.81 76.83
N ALA A 213 6.51 -4.47 77.78
CA ALA A 213 5.06 -4.49 77.86
C ALA A 213 4.48 -3.07 78.04
N GLU A 214 3.26 -2.86 77.55
CA GLU A 214 2.59 -1.57 77.63
C GLU A 214 2.25 -1.18 79.08
N GLY A 215 2.43 0.10 79.43
CA GLY A 215 2.07 0.63 80.75
C GLY A 215 3.09 0.40 81.87
N LEU A 216 4.19 -0.33 81.64
CA LEU A 216 5.23 -0.57 82.66
C LEU A 216 5.98 0.69 83.12
N GLU A 217 5.97 1.73 82.29
CA GLU A 217 6.72 2.97 82.46
C GLU A 217 6.14 3.89 83.55
N GLY A 218 4.88 3.69 83.94
CA GLY A 218 4.14 4.61 84.79
C GLY A 218 3.91 5.97 84.13
N GLN A 219 3.91 7.06 84.91
CA GLN A 219 3.69 8.42 84.38
C GLN A 219 4.95 9.07 83.79
N VAL A 220 6.16 8.57 84.09
CA VAL A 220 7.43 9.21 83.70
C VAL A 220 8.38 8.18 83.07
N THR A 221 8.27 8.01 81.76
CA THR A 221 9.07 7.07 80.95
C THR A 221 10.59 7.24 81.13
N ARG A 222 11.09 8.47 81.22
CA ARG A 222 12.54 8.74 81.36
C ARG A 222 13.12 8.15 82.64
N ALA A 223 12.45 8.34 83.77
CA ALA A 223 12.90 7.84 85.07
C ALA A 223 12.89 6.30 85.10
N TYR A 224 11.85 5.70 84.51
CA TYR A 224 11.75 4.26 84.36
C TYR A 224 12.94 3.68 83.58
N ILE A 225 13.27 4.23 82.40
CA ILE A 225 14.39 3.75 81.58
C ILE A 225 15.72 3.84 82.32
N VAL A 226 15.99 4.93 83.04
CA VAL A 226 17.23 5.06 83.84
C VAL A 226 17.31 3.95 84.90
N SER A 227 16.19 3.66 85.59
CA SER A 227 16.16 2.58 86.60
C SER A 227 16.37 1.20 85.96
N LEU A 228 15.77 0.97 84.78
CA LEU A 228 15.88 -0.27 84.03
C LEU A 228 17.32 -0.53 83.60
N LEU A 229 18.00 0.47 83.04
CA LEU A 229 19.38 0.37 82.58
C LEU A 229 20.35 0.14 83.75
N LYS A 230 20.19 0.84 84.87
CA LYS A 230 21.00 0.63 86.09
C LYS A 230 20.84 -0.80 86.65
N LYS A 231 19.63 -1.36 86.56
CA LYS A 231 19.36 -2.74 86.99
C LYS A 231 19.91 -3.77 86.02
N ALA A 232 19.80 -3.53 84.71
CA ALA A 232 20.24 -4.45 83.67
C ALA A 232 21.77 -4.50 83.54
N PHE A 233 22.46 -3.38 83.76
CA PHE A 233 23.90 -3.25 83.59
C PHE A 233 24.58 -2.67 84.84
N PRO A 234 24.65 -3.43 85.94
CA PRO A 234 25.21 -2.94 87.20
C PRO A 234 26.72 -2.60 87.09
N ASP A 235 27.47 -3.28 86.23
CA ASP A 235 28.91 -3.05 86.09
C ASP A 235 29.25 -1.75 85.32
N LEU A 236 28.34 -1.29 84.46
CA LEU A 236 28.42 0.02 83.80
C LEU A 236 28.19 1.18 84.80
N VAL A 237 27.64 0.91 85.99
CA VAL A 237 27.39 1.87 87.07
C VAL A 237 28.65 2.18 87.89
N GLY A 238 29.73 1.40 87.75
CA GLY A 238 31.02 1.67 88.42
C GLY A 238 31.71 2.97 87.96
N TRP A 239 31.26 3.53 86.85
CA TRP A 239 31.68 4.83 86.34
C TRP A 239 30.56 5.79 86.75
N ASN A 240 30.82 6.88 87.49
CA ASN A 240 29.79 7.85 87.90
C ASN A 240 29.23 8.62 86.69
N TRP A 241 28.40 7.97 85.89
CA TRP A 241 27.82 8.53 84.68
C TRP A 241 26.45 9.16 84.98
N GLU A 242 26.40 10.48 84.88
CA GLU A 242 25.13 11.21 84.81
C GLU A 242 24.55 11.00 83.41
N MET A 243 23.74 9.94 83.25
CA MET A 243 23.07 9.66 81.98
C MET A 243 22.01 10.72 81.69
N GLU A 244 22.26 11.58 80.71
CA GLU A 244 21.30 12.58 80.26
C GLU A 244 20.47 12.09 79.07
N ILE A 245 19.25 11.62 79.34
CA ILE A 245 18.29 11.25 78.29
C ILE A 245 17.53 12.48 77.82
N GLN A 246 17.80 13.00 76.62
CA GLN A 246 17.10 14.19 76.12
C GLN A 246 15.59 13.97 75.92
N ARG A 247 15.19 12.83 75.34
CA ARG A 247 13.79 12.48 75.07
C ARG A 247 13.60 10.98 75.18
N ALA A 248 12.48 10.56 75.78
CA ALA A 248 12.04 9.17 75.80
C ALA A 248 10.54 9.13 75.50
N HIS A 249 10.14 8.30 74.55
CA HIS A 249 8.76 8.14 74.13
C HIS A 249 8.56 6.76 73.50
N ARG A 250 7.31 6.28 73.50
CA ARG A 250 6.93 5.13 72.68
C ARG A 250 6.89 5.54 71.23
N PHE A 251 7.39 4.65 70.37
CA PHE A 251 7.19 4.82 68.94
C PHE A 251 5.72 4.50 68.63
N PRO A 252 4.96 5.41 67.99
CA PRO A 252 3.61 5.11 67.56
C PRO A 252 3.66 3.97 66.53
N ILE A 253 2.89 2.91 66.80
CA ILE A 253 2.68 1.80 65.86
C ILE A 253 1.63 2.22 64.83
#